data_AF-A0A3Q0FZF2-F1
#
_entry.id   AF-A0A3Q0FZF2-F1
#
_cell.length_a   1.000
_cell.length_b   1.000
_cell.length_c   1.000
_cell.angle_alpha   90.00
_cell.angle_beta   90.00
_cell.angle_gamma   90.00
#
_symmetry.space_group_name_H-M   'P 1'
#
loop_
_entity.id
_entity.type
_entity.pdbx_description
1 polymer ?
#
loop_
_entity_poly.entity_id
_entity_poly.type
_entity_poly.pdbx_seq_one_letter_code
_entity_poly.pdbx_strand_id
1 'polypeptide(L)'
;MASRGRWDTLFALTCCMAVLIGHAANATPLQPKYPGDGAPVEDLIQFYNDLQQYLNVVTRPRFGKRSGSQALCGDPYRLTGC
;
A
#
# COMPACT_ATOMS: atom_id res chain seq x y z
N MET A 1 -32.79 8.06 30.84
CA MET A 1 -31.57 7.27 30.53
C MET A 1 -31.19 7.33 29.04
N ALA A 2 -31.40 8.45 28.33
CA ALA A 2 -31.05 8.58 26.90
C ALA A 2 -29.73 9.34 26.65
N SER A 3 -29.13 9.90 27.72
CA SER A 3 -27.91 10.69 27.61
C SER A 3 -26.64 9.85 27.56
N ARG A 4 -26.54 8.74 28.30
CA ARG A 4 -25.31 7.92 28.39
C ARG A 4 -24.84 7.35 27.04
N GLY A 5 -25.73 6.70 26.29
CA GLY A 5 -25.39 6.13 24.99
C GLY A 5 -24.99 7.15 23.92
N ARG A 6 -25.43 8.42 24.04
CA ARG A 6 -25.02 9.48 23.10
C ARG A 6 -23.57 9.89 23.29
N TRP A 7 -23.06 9.87 24.52
CA TRP A 7 -21.65 10.14 24.79
C TRP A 7 -20.78 8.97 24.33
N ASP A 8 -21.23 7.74 24.58
CA ASP A 8 -20.52 6.53 24.15
C ASP A 8 -20.38 6.47 22.62
N THR A 9 -21.43 6.81 21.87
CA THR A 9 -21.34 6.88 20.40
C THR A 9 -20.43 8.00 19.92
N LEU A 10 -20.44 9.17 20.55
CA LEU A 10 -19.51 10.26 20.22
C LEU A 10 -18.05 9.87 20.48
N PHE A 11 -17.76 9.19 21.59
CA PHE A 11 -16.42 8.68 21.90
C PHE A 11 -15.97 7.62 20.87
N ALA A 12 -16.83 6.64 20.58
CA ALA A 12 -16.53 5.60 19.60
C ALA A 12 -16.26 6.18 18.20
N LEU A 13 -17.06 7.16 17.78
CA LEU A 13 -16.92 7.82 16.47
C LEU A 13 -15.64 8.65 16.41
N THR A 14 -15.30 9.36 17.49
CA THR A 14 -14.04 10.11 17.61
C THR A 14 -12.83 9.17 17.53
N CYS A 15 -12.83 8.05 18.26
CA CYS A 15 -11.78 7.03 18.19
C CYS A 15 -11.67 6.43 16.78
N CYS A 16 -12.79 6.11 16.14
CA CYS A 16 -12.80 5.58 14.78
C CYS A 16 -12.16 6.55 13.78
N MET A 17 -12.54 7.82 13.84
CA MET A 17 -11.95 8.86 12.99
C MET A 17 -10.43 9.01 13.25
N ALA A 18 -9.98 8.96 14.51
CA ALA A 18 -8.55 9.02 14.82
C ALA A 18 -7.76 7.84 14.22
N VAL A 19 -8.31 6.62 14.28
CA VAL A 19 -7.70 5.42 13.68
C VAL A 19 -7.65 5.53 12.15
N LEU A 20 -8.73 6.00 11.54
CA LEU A 20 -8.82 6.19 10.09
C LEU A 20 -7.85 7.28 9.59
N ILE A 21 -7.72 8.38 10.31
CA ILE A 21 -6.77 9.45 9.99
C ILE A 21 -5.33 8.95 10.16
N GLY A 22 -5.02 8.18 11.21
CA GLY A 22 -3.72 7.55 11.39
C GLY A 22 -3.35 6.60 10.24
N HIS A 23 -4.32 5.85 9.71
CA HIS A 23 -4.12 5.03 8.51
C HIS A 23 -4.00 5.85 7.22
N ALA A 24 -4.77 6.93 7.09
CA ALA A 24 -4.73 7.80 5.91
C ALA A 24 -3.47 8.68 5.85
N ALA A 25 -2.85 9.00 6.98
CA ALA A 25 -1.55 9.67 7.03
C ALA A 25 -0.44 8.82 6.38
N ASN A 26 -0.60 7.50 6.35
CA ASN A 26 0.27 6.58 5.58
C ASN A 26 -0.04 6.52 4.07
N ALA A 27 -1.03 7.26 3.58
CA ALA A 27 -1.54 7.11 2.21
C ALA A 27 -1.04 8.16 1.22
N THR A 28 -0.15 9.08 1.62
CA THR A 28 0.41 10.08 0.70
C THR A 28 1.90 9.82 0.48
N PRO A 29 2.31 9.21 -0.64
CA PRO A 29 3.70 8.84 -0.84
C PRO A 29 4.50 10.09 -1.24
N LEU A 30 4.94 10.85 -0.24
CA LEU A 30 6.05 11.80 -0.41
C LEU A 30 7.27 10.99 -0.88
N GLN A 31 8.02 11.50 -1.86
CA GLN A 31 9.34 10.92 -2.15
C GLN A 31 10.15 10.91 -0.85
N PRO A 32 10.57 9.74 -0.34
CA PRO A 32 11.26 9.67 0.93
C PRO A 32 12.58 10.45 0.80
N LYS A 33 12.77 11.42 1.70
CA LYS A 33 13.98 12.23 1.73
C LYS A 33 15.09 11.41 2.37
N TYR A 34 16.19 11.21 1.64
CA TYR A 34 17.35 10.49 2.15
C TYR A 34 17.93 11.20 3.39
N PRO A 35 18.05 10.52 4.55
CA PRO A 35 18.47 11.15 5.80
C PRO A 35 19.99 11.45 5.87
N GLY A 36 20.78 11.01 4.88
CA GLY A 36 22.24 11.20 4.85
C GLY A 36 23.02 10.00 5.42
N ASP A 37 24.27 9.81 4.97
CA ASP A 37 25.09 8.64 5.33
C ASP A 37 25.45 8.54 6.83
N GLY A 38 25.22 9.59 7.61
CA GLY A 38 25.50 9.65 9.05
C GLY A 38 24.27 9.55 9.97
N ALA A 39 23.12 9.17 9.42
CA ALA A 39 21.88 9.06 10.19
C ALA A 39 21.87 7.85 11.13
N PRO A 40 21.17 7.91 12.28
CA PRO A 40 20.99 6.76 13.16
C PRO A 40 20.26 5.61 12.44
N VAL A 41 20.49 4.39 12.91
CA VAL A 41 20.04 3.15 12.24
C VAL A 41 18.50 3.10 12.17
N GLU A 42 17.84 3.69 13.16
CA GLU A 42 16.39 3.81 13.26
C GLU A 42 15.80 4.62 12.09
N ASP A 43 16.44 5.73 11.72
CA ASP A 43 16.01 6.59 10.61
C ASP A 43 16.19 5.87 9.26
N LEU A 44 17.23 5.03 9.16
CA LEU A 44 17.48 4.24 7.96
C LEU A 44 16.41 3.14 7.78
N ILE A 45 16.01 2.47 8.87
CA ILE A 45 14.93 1.47 8.86
C ILE A 45 13.61 2.13 8.43
N GLN A 46 13.29 3.31 8.97
CA GLN A 46 12.11 4.06 8.57
C GLN A 46 12.16 4.44 7.08
N PHE A 47 13.31 4.92 6.61
CA PHE A 47 13.53 5.24 5.19
C PHE A 47 13.29 4.03 4.27
N TYR A 48 13.79 2.84 4.63
CA TYR A 48 13.59 1.63 3.83
C TYR A 48 12.13 1.17 3.78
N ASN A 49 11.40 1.26 4.90
CA ASN A 49 9.97 0.95 4.94
C ASN A 49 9.17 1.89 4.03
N ASP A 50 9.45 3.19 4.12
CA ASP A 50 8.79 4.22 3.31
C ASP A 50 9.11 4.02 1.81
N LEU A 51 10.36 3.69 1.48
CA LEU A 51 10.80 3.37 0.11
C LEU A 51 10.08 2.15 -0.45
N GLN A 52 9.96 1.07 0.33
CA GLN A 52 9.25 -0.14 -0.10
C GLN A 52 7.77 0.15 -0.36
N GLN A 53 7.13 0.90 0.53
CA GLN A 53 5.74 1.33 0.37
C GLN A 53 5.57 2.19 -0.91
N TYR A 54 6.48 3.14 -1.14
CA TYR A 54 6.51 3.97 -2.35
C TYR A 54 6.64 3.13 -3.62
N LEU A 55 7.62 2.23 -3.67
CA LEU A 55 7.85 1.33 -4.80
C LEU A 55 6.63 0.47 -5.09
N ASN A 56 5.96 -0.05 -4.06
CA ASN A 56 4.74 -0.83 -4.21
C ASN A 56 3.59 -0.05 -4.85
N VAL A 57 3.52 1.28 -4.67
CA VAL A 57 2.48 2.14 -5.27
C VAL A 57 2.84 2.58 -6.69
N VAL A 58 4.12 2.82 -6.95
CA VAL A 58 4.61 3.32 -8.25
C VAL A 58 4.77 2.19 -9.26
N THR A 59 5.24 1.02 -8.83
CA THR A 59 5.52 -0.11 -9.72
C THR A 59 4.34 -1.04 -9.91
N ARG A 60 3.31 -0.98 -9.07
CA ARG A 60 2.10 -1.78 -9.25
C ARG A 60 1.52 -1.50 -10.64
N PRO A 61 1.49 -2.50 -11.55
CA PRO A 61 0.94 -2.31 -12.87
C PRO A 61 -0.56 -2.01 -12.75
N ARG A 62 -0.95 -0.75 -12.95
CA ARG A 62 -2.38 -0.36 -12.93
C ARG A 62 -3.16 -0.89 -14.15
N PHE A 63 -2.46 -1.44 -15.13
CA PHE A 63 -3.04 -2.11 -16.31
C PHE A 63 -2.32 -3.43 -16.59
N GLY A 64 -2.43 -4.38 -15.66
CA GLY A 64 -1.82 -5.71 -15.76
C GLY A 64 -2.73 -6.80 -16.32
N LYS A 65 -3.38 -6.57 -17.49
CA LYS A 65 -3.79 -7.60 -18.49
C LYS A 65 -4.67 -6.96 -19.59
N ARG A 66 -4.05 -6.40 -20.63
CA ARG A 66 -4.69 -6.31 -21.97
C ARG A 66 -3.92 -7.08 -23.05
N SER A 67 -2.85 -7.77 -22.71
CA SER A 67 -2.24 -8.82 -23.52
C SER A 67 -2.78 -10.20 -23.14
N GLY A 68 -4.11 -10.34 -23.18
CA GLY A 68 -4.76 -11.61 -23.49
C GLY A 68 -4.89 -11.85 -25.00
N SER A 69 -4.31 -10.96 -25.81
CA SER A 69 -4.08 -11.13 -27.25
C SER A 69 -2.62 -11.51 -27.55
N GLN A 70 -2.04 -12.39 -26.74
CA GLN A 70 -0.85 -13.17 -27.13
C GLN A 70 -0.99 -14.59 -26.56
N ALA A 71 -1.96 -15.33 -27.09
CA ALA A 71 -1.79 -16.77 -27.34
C ALA A 71 -0.90 -16.98 -28.59
N LEU A 72 0.12 -16.13 -28.74
CA LEU A 72 1.13 -16.09 -29.79
C LEU A 72 2.53 -15.96 -29.16
N CYS A 73 2.73 -16.60 -28.01
CA CYS A 73 4.06 -17.04 -27.60
C CYS A 73 3.94 -18.57 -27.53
N GLY A 74 4.59 -19.21 -28.50
CA GLY A 74 4.35 -20.60 -28.85
C GLY A 74 4.65 -21.56 -27.72
N ASP A 75 3.81 -22.57 -27.60
CA ASP A 75 4.24 -23.88 -27.15
C ASP A 75 4.97 -24.55 -28.33
N PRO A 76 6.31 -24.70 -28.35
CA PRO A 76 6.98 -25.52 -29.34
C PRO A 76 6.77 -27.03 -29.10
N TYR A 77 5.99 -27.45 -28.10
CA TYR A 77 5.84 -28.85 -27.73
C TYR A 77 4.39 -29.32 -27.54
N ARG A 78 3.38 -28.63 -28.10
CA ARG A 78 2.08 -29.28 -28.32
C ARG A 78 2.18 -30.25 -29.49
N LEU A 79 2.88 -31.35 -29.23
CA LEU A 79 2.87 -32.57 -30.02
C LEU A 79 1.44 -33.08 -30.07
N THR A 80 0.90 -33.04 -31.29
CA THR A 80 0.02 -34.03 -31.87
C THR A 80 0.22 -35.40 -31.20
N GLY A 81 -0.81 -35.88 -30.50
CA GLY A 81 -0.75 -37.14 -29.77
C GLY A 81 -2.13 -37.58 -29.31
N CYS A 82 -2.79 -38.31 -30.21
CA CYS A 82 -4.09 -38.99 -30.11
C CYS A 82 -5.33 -38.13 -30.33
#